data_AF-A0A959YC63-F1
#
_entry.id   AF-A0A959YC63-F1
#
_cell.length_a   1.000
_cell.length_b   1.000
_cell.length_c   1.000
_cell.angle_alpha   90.00
_cell.angle_beta   90.00
_cell.angle_gamma   90.00
#
_symmetry.space_group_name_H-M   'P 1'
#
loop_
_entity.id
_entity.type
_entity.pdbx_description
1 polymer ?
#
loop_
_entity_poly.entity_id
_entity_poly.type
_entity_poly.pdbx_seq_one_letter_code
_entity_poly.pdbx_strand_id
1 'polypeptide(L)'
;MDLWHAIVLAIIEGLTEFLPVSSTGHMIIGSTIMGIAQDEFVKVFTVAIQFGAILSVLVLYWKRFLQSFDFYVKLLYAFIPAVIAGLLFKDYIDLLLENVLVVGVMLLLGGVVFLFIERWVPGGTDTGPQPLTAKQAVIIGCYQCLAMVPGVSRSAATIIGGMTQG
;
A
#
# COMPACT_ATOMS: atom_id res chain seq x y z
N MET A 1 -3.49 18.95 -17.07
CA MET A 1 -2.97 19.08 -15.68
C MET A 1 -2.03 20.27 -15.58
N ASP A 2 -2.24 21.17 -14.60
CA ASP A 2 -1.35 22.31 -14.34
C ASP A 2 -0.35 22.03 -13.20
N LEU A 3 0.65 22.90 -13.04
CA LEU A 3 1.67 22.75 -11.98
C LEU A 3 1.08 22.66 -10.57
N TRP A 4 0.05 23.45 -10.25
CA TRP A 4 -0.54 23.43 -8.92
C TRP A 4 -1.24 22.09 -8.62
N HIS A 5 -1.91 21.50 -9.62
CA HIS A 5 -2.50 20.16 -9.52
C HIS A 5 -1.42 19.12 -9.21
N ALA A 6 -0.28 19.20 -9.92
CA ALA A 6 0.84 18.31 -9.73
C ALA A 6 1.40 18.39 -8.29
N ILE A 7 1.55 19.61 -7.75
CA ILE A 7 2.02 19.83 -6.38
C ILE A 7 1.06 19.22 -5.36
N VAL A 8 -0.24 19.47 -5.50
CA VAL A 8 -1.26 18.94 -4.58
C VAL A 8 -1.26 17.41 -4.59
N LEU A 9 -1.29 16.80 -5.78
CA LEU A 9 -1.26 15.35 -5.93
C LEU A 9 0.05 14.73 -5.38
N ALA A 10 1.20 15.39 -5.60
CA ALA A 10 2.48 14.93 -5.05
C ALA A 10 2.52 14.99 -3.51
N ILE A 11 1.91 16.02 -2.90
CA ILE A 11 1.78 16.12 -1.44
C ILE A 11 0.86 15.02 -0.91
N ILE A 12 -0.28 14.79 -1.57
CA ILE A 12 -1.22 13.73 -1.19
C ILE A 12 -0.50 12.37 -1.21
N GLU A 13 0.15 12.03 -2.33
CA GLU A 13 0.90 10.79 -2.49
C GLU A 13 1.98 10.64 -1.40
N GLY A 14 2.85 11.64 -1.25
CA GLY A 14 3.95 11.59 -0.29
C GLY A 14 3.50 11.42 1.17
N LEU A 15 2.35 11.99 1.53
CA LEU A 15 1.78 11.84 2.87
C LEU A 15 1.06 10.50 3.07
N THR A 16 0.39 9.98 2.06
CA THR A 16 -0.57 8.88 2.22
C THR A 16 -0.03 7.50 1.82
N GLU A 17 1.06 7.42 1.05
CA GLU A 17 1.58 6.15 0.53
C GLU A 17 2.05 5.18 1.62
N PHE A 18 2.65 5.70 2.68
CA PHE A 18 3.17 4.88 3.79
C PHE A 18 2.21 4.80 4.98
N LEU A 19 1.29 5.77 5.10
CA LEU A 19 0.27 5.74 6.14
C LEU A 19 -0.81 4.70 5.81
N PRO A 20 -1.43 4.07 6.83
CA PRO A 20 -2.46 3.06 6.64
C PRO A 20 -3.82 3.67 6.23
N VAL A 21 -3.83 4.55 5.22
CA VAL A 21 -4.99 5.38 4.82
C VAL A 21 -5.34 5.31 3.32
N SER A 22 -4.57 4.55 2.52
CA SER A 22 -4.74 4.36 1.06
C SER A 22 -4.49 5.62 0.23
N SER A 23 -3.31 5.70 -0.39
CA SER A 23 -2.93 6.75 -1.35
C SER A 23 -3.85 6.76 -2.57
N THR A 24 -4.14 5.59 -3.15
CA THR A 24 -5.04 5.46 -4.32
C THR A 24 -6.40 6.13 -4.10
N GLY A 25 -7.02 5.93 -2.93
CA GLY A 25 -8.30 6.56 -2.62
C GLY A 25 -8.20 8.08 -2.51
N HIS A 26 -7.18 8.59 -1.82
CA HIS A 26 -6.96 10.04 -1.70
C HIS A 26 -6.62 10.70 -3.04
N MET A 27 -5.88 10.00 -3.91
CA MET A 27 -5.54 10.47 -5.25
C MET A 27 -6.77 10.55 -6.16
N ILE A 28 -7.67 9.55 -6.10
CA ILE A 28 -8.94 9.57 -6.84
C ILE A 28 -9.84 10.71 -6.35
N ILE A 29 -10.00 10.87 -5.03
CA ILE A 29 -10.80 11.96 -4.46
C ILE A 29 -10.24 13.32 -4.84
N GLY A 30 -8.93 13.54 -4.64
CA GLY A 30 -8.27 14.80 -4.94
C GLY A 30 -8.37 15.17 -6.42
N SER A 31 -8.04 14.25 -7.32
CA SER A 31 -8.15 14.47 -8.77
C SER A 31 -9.60 14.68 -9.23
N THR A 32 -10.58 14.08 -8.58
CA THR A 32 -12.02 14.27 -8.88
C THR A 32 -12.49 15.65 -8.44
N ILE A 33 -12.13 16.10 -7.22
CA ILE A 33 -12.45 17.46 -6.73
C ILE A 33 -11.85 18.52 -7.64
N MET A 34 -10.65 18.27 -8.16
CA MET A 34 -9.99 19.16 -9.12
C MET A 34 -10.55 19.05 -10.55
N GLY A 35 -11.47 18.11 -10.82
CA GLY A 35 -12.08 17.93 -12.15
C GLY A 35 -11.18 17.30 -13.21
N ILE A 36 -10.07 16.66 -12.81
CA ILE A 36 -9.03 16.14 -13.72
C ILE A 36 -8.88 14.61 -13.68
N ALA A 37 -9.69 13.90 -12.90
CA ALA A 37 -9.56 12.45 -12.67
C ALA A 37 -9.65 11.58 -13.94
N GLN A 38 -10.39 12.04 -14.96
CA GLN A 38 -10.61 11.29 -16.20
C GLN A 38 -9.49 11.50 -17.23
N ASP A 39 -8.59 12.45 -17.01
CA ASP A 39 -7.47 12.73 -17.90
C ASP A 39 -6.45 11.58 -17.85
N GLU A 40 -6.15 10.97 -19.00
CA GLU A 40 -5.18 9.88 -19.11
C GLU A 40 -3.80 10.28 -18.60
N PHE A 41 -3.40 11.54 -18.83
CA PHE A 41 -2.13 12.05 -18.34
C PHE A 41 -2.11 12.09 -16.81
N VAL A 42 -3.23 12.41 -16.16
CA VAL A 42 -3.33 12.40 -14.70
C VAL A 42 -3.18 10.98 -14.18
N LYS A 43 -3.82 9.98 -14.80
CA LYS A 43 -3.64 8.57 -14.41
C LYS A 43 -2.18 8.15 -14.47
N VAL A 44 -1.49 8.44 -15.58
CA VAL A 44 -0.04 8.14 -15.72
C VAL A 44 0.79 8.92 -14.69
N PHE A 45 0.48 10.19 -14.47
CA PHE A 45 1.15 11.02 -13.47
C PHE A 45 1.00 10.45 -12.06
N THR A 46 -0.20 10.00 -11.67
CA THR A 46 -0.43 9.41 -10.34
C THR A 46 0.42 8.17 -10.08
N VAL A 47 0.68 7.36 -11.12
CA VAL A 47 1.60 6.21 -11.03
C VAL A 47 3.05 6.68 -10.97
N ALA A 48 3.43 7.68 -11.78
CA ALA A 48 4.80 8.17 -11.85
C ALA A 48 5.29 8.79 -10.53
N ILE A 49 4.42 9.53 -9.82
CA ILE A 49 4.81 10.19 -8.57
C ILE A 49 5.06 9.22 -7.41
N GLN A 50 4.50 8.00 -7.45
CA GLN A 50 4.81 6.94 -6.47
C GLN A 50 6.30 6.62 -6.44
N PHE A 51 7.00 6.80 -7.57
CA PHE A 51 8.45 6.63 -7.62
C PHE A 51 9.17 7.60 -6.67
N GLY A 52 8.68 8.83 -6.51
CA GLY A 52 9.20 9.79 -5.54
C GLY A 52 9.03 9.30 -4.10
N ALA A 53 7.87 8.73 -3.78
CA ALA A 53 7.63 8.09 -2.48
C ALA A 53 8.59 6.92 -2.27
N ILE A 54 8.75 6.01 -3.23
CA ILE A 54 9.68 4.88 -3.16
C ILE A 54 11.13 5.36 -2.92
N LEU A 55 11.58 6.37 -3.66
CA LEU A 55 12.90 6.96 -3.48
C LEU A 55 13.11 7.52 -2.06
N SER A 56 12.07 8.12 -1.47
CA SER A 56 12.16 8.63 -0.10
C SER A 56 12.52 7.53 0.91
N VAL A 57 11.94 6.33 0.76
CA VAL A 57 12.23 5.15 1.60
C VAL A 57 13.65 4.64 1.35
N LEU A 58 14.07 4.58 0.08
CA LEU A 58 15.42 4.17 -0.27
C LEU A 58 16.47 5.11 0.35
N VAL A 59 16.25 6.42 0.33
CA VAL A 59 17.15 7.41 0.95
C VAL A 59 17.12 7.30 2.47
N LEU A 60 15.92 7.30 3.08
CA LEU A 60 15.76 7.28 4.54
C LEU A 60 16.32 6.00 5.17
N TYR A 61 16.13 4.86 4.51
CA TYR A 61 16.51 3.55 5.01
C TYR A 61 17.66 2.90 4.24
N TRP A 62 18.47 3.66 3.50
CA TRP A 62 19.56 3.13 2.66
C TRP A 62 20.43 2.08 3.37
N LYS A 63 20.81 2.34 4.62
CA LYS A 63 21.62 1.40 5.42
C LYS A 63 20.87 0.10 5.75
N ARG A 64 19.54 0.12 5.87
CA ARG A 64 18.71 -1.07 6.09
C ARG A 64 18.54 -1.91 4.82
N PHE A 65 18.98 -1.45 3.65
CA PHE A 65 19.09 -2.29 2.44
C PHE A 65 20.44 -3.03 2.38
N LEU A 66 21.42 -2.66 3.21
CA LEU A 66 22.69 -3.40 3.34
C LEU A 66 22.52 -4.59 4.29
N GLN A 67 21.71 -5.56 3.88
CA GLN A 67 21.36 -6.76 4.67
C GLN A 67 21.91 -8.04 4.05
N SER A 68 21.81 -9.14 4.79
CA SER A 68 22.21 -10.46 4.33
C SER A 68 21.34 -10.96 3.16
N PHE A 69 21.85 -11.92 2.38
CA PHE A 69 21.09 -12.54 1.29
C PHE A 69 19.77 -13.18 1.78
N ASP A 70 19.76 -13.74 2.99
CA ASP A 70 18.58 -14.32 3.63
C ASP A 70 17.41 -13.32 3.80
N PHE A 71 17.71 -12.05 4.09
CA PHE A 71 16.70 -10.99 4.14
C PHE A 71 15.97 -10.84 2.79
N TYR A 72 16.72 -10.84 1.69
CA TYR A 72 16.16 -10.72 0.34
C TYR A 72 15.37 -11.96 -0.09
N VAL A 73 15.78 -13.16 0.33
CA VAL A 73 15.00 -14.39 0.12
C VAL A 73 13.65 -14.31 0.82
N LYS A 74 13.61 -13.81 2.06
CA LYS A 74 12.36 -13.61 2.80
C LYS A 74 11.49 -12.53 2.19
N LEU A 75 12.08 -11.42 1.73
CA LEU A 75 11.38 -10.38 0.99
C LEU A 75 10.73 -10.96 -0.28
N LEU A 76 11.44 -11.83 -1.00
CA LEU A 76 10.90 -12.53 -2.15
C LEU A 76 9.72 -13.44 -1.77
N TYR A 77 9.80 -14.17 -0.66
CA TYR A 77 8.68 -14.97 -0.16
C TYR A 77 7.45 -14.14 0.18
N ALA A 78 7.61 -12.93 0.74
CA ALA A 78 6.50 -12.02 0.97
C ALA A 78 5.94 -11.45 -0.35
N PHE A 79 6.77 -11.30 -1.37
CA PHE A 79 6.36 -10.76 -2.66
C PHE A 79 5.59 -11.77 -3.54
N ILE A 80 5.94 -13.05 -3.47
CA ILE A 80 5.37 -14.10 -4.35
C ILE A 80 3.83 -14.16 -4.33
N PRO A 81 3.14 -14.20 -3.17
CA PRO A 81 1.67 -14.27 -3.15
C PRO A 81 1.03 -13.08 -3.88
N ALA A 82 1.58 -11.88 -3.67
CA ALA A 82 1.10 -10.66 -4.31
C ALA A 82 1.35 -10.66 -5.83
N VAL A 83 2.48 -11.19 -6.31
CA VAL A 83 2.68 -11.33 -7.76
C VAL A 83 1.68 -12.31 -8.36
N ILE A 84 1.50 -13.47 -7.73
CA ILE A 84 0.61 -14.51 -8.23
C ILE A 84 -0.83 -13.98 -8.31
N ALA A 85 -1.36 -13.42 -7.22
CA ALA A 85 -2.72 -12.91 -7.22
C ALA A 85 -2.88 -11.69 -8.14
N GLY A 86 -1.87 -10.80 -8.23
CA GLY A 86 -1.93 -9.64 -9.12
C GLY A 86 -1.98 -10.02 -10.60
N LEU A 87 -1.23 -11.06 -11.00
CA LEU A 87 -1.27 -11.58 -12.38
C LEU A 87 -2.55 -12.36 -12.68
N LEU A 88 -3.07 -13.12 -11.71
CA LEU A 88 -4.29 -13.91 -11.89
C LEU A 88 -5.56 -13.06 -11.95
N PHE A 89 -5.61 -11.97 -11.18
CA PHE A 89 -6.82 -11.14 -11.02
C PHE A 89 -6.71 -9.75 -11.65
N LYS A 90 -5.71 -9.51 -12.51
CA LYS A 90 -5.44 -8.19 -13.12
C LYS A 90 -6.69 -7.51 -13.66
N ASP A 91 -7.43 -8.20 -14.54
CA ASP A 91 -8.61 -7.61 -15.20
C ASP A 91 -9.71 -7.23 -14.19
N TYR A 92 -9.86 -8.01 -13.11
CA TYR A 92 -10.82 -7.70 -12.04
C TYR A 92 -10.35 -6.51 -11.19
N ILE A 93 -9.06 -6.40 -10.91
CA ILE A 93 -8.48 -5.28 -10.16
C ILE A 93 -8.70 -3.98 -10.92
N ASP A 94 -8.43 -3.98 -12.24
CA ASP A 94 -8.61 -2.81 -13.10
C ASP A 94 -10.08 -2.36 -13.11
N LEU A 95 -11.03 -3.29 -13.24
CA LEU A 95 -12.47 -2.99 -13.17
C LEU A 95 -12.90 -2.39 -11.82
N LEU A 96 -12.33 -2.87 -10.71
CA LEU A 96 -12.62 -2.33 -9.38
C LEU A 96 -12.02 -0.93 -9.20
N LEU A 97 -10.86 -0.65 -9.82
CA LEU A 97 -10.13 0.61 -9.67
C LEU A 97 -10.85 1.75 -10.39
N GLU A 98 -11.46 1.45 -11.54
CA GLU A 98 -12.29 2.42 -12.27
C GLU A 98 -13.59 2.77 -11.53
N ASN A 99 -14.01 1.94 -10.57
CA ASN A 99 -15.21 2.17 -9.78
C ASN A 99 -14.91 3.00 -8.53
N VAL A 100 -15.12 4.31 -8.62
CA VAL A 100 -14.93 5.26 -7.50
C VAL A 100 -15.74 4.89 -6.25
N LEU A 101 -16.94 4.30 -6.40
CA LEU A 101 -17.73 3.85 -5.26
C LEU A 101 -17.07 2.69 -4.52
N VAL A 102 -16.49 1.73 -5.26
CA VAL A 102 -15.74 0.61 -4.64
C VAL A 102 -14.57 1.17 -3.83
N VAL A 103 -13.78 2.06 -4.43
CA VAL A 103 -12.64 2.69 -3.75
C VAL A 103 -13.09 3.44 -2.50
N GLY A 104 -14.16 4.23 -2.59
CA GLY A 104 -14.69 5.00 -1.46
C GLY A 104 -15.21 4.12 -0.33
N VAL A 105 -15.93 3.04 -0.65
CA VAL A 105 -16.42 2.08 0.34
C VAL A 105 -15.24 1.36 1.02
N MET A 106 -14.23 0.95 0.25
CA MET A 106 -13.05 0.27 0.80
C MET A 106 -12.20 1.20 1.67
N LEU A 107 -12.12 2.48 1.33
CA LEU A 107 -11.45 3.50 2.17
C LEU A 107 -12.17 3.66 3.53
N LEU A 108 -13.51 3.70 3.51
CA LEU A 108 -14.31 3.77 4.73
C LEU A 108 -14.18 2.49 5.56
N LEU A 109 -14.35 1.32 4.95
CA LEU A 109 -14.21 0.02 5.61
C LEU A 109 -12.79 -0.18 6.16
N GLY A 110 -11.77 0.18 5.39
CA GLY A 110 -10.38 0.15 5.82
C GLY A 110 -10.14 1.01 7.05
N GLY A 111 -10.69 2.23 7.09
CA GLY A 111 -10.65 3.10 8.27
C GLY A 111 -11.33 2.48 9.48
N VAL A 112 -12.51 1.88 9.31
CA VAL A 112 -13.22 1.17 10.39
C VAL A 112 -12.38 -0.01 10.91
N VAL A 113 -11.84 -0.84 10.03
CA VAL A 113 -10.97 -1.96 10.40
C VAL A 113 -9.75 -1.47 11.18
N PHE A 114 -9.13 -0.38 10.73
CA PHE A 114 -7.94 0.18 11.38
C PHE A 114 -8.24 0.74 12.77
N LEU A 115 -9.43 1.31 13.01
CA LEU A 115 -9.86 1.76 14.35
C LEU A 115 -10.01 0.62 15.36
N PHE A 116 -10.33 -0.59 14.91
CA PHE A 116 -10.55 -1.75 15.77
C PHE A 116 -9.39 -2.73 15.79
N ILE A 117 -8.32 -2.48 15.04
CA ILE A 117 -7.24 -3.45 14.87
C ILE A 117 -6.54 -3.80 16.18
N GLU A 118 -6.29 -2.81 17.04
CA GLU A 118 -5.63 -3.01 18.34
C GLU A 118 -6.45 -3.90 19.27
N ARG A 119 -7.78 -3.96 19.09
CA ARG A 119 -8.66 -4.85 19.87
C ARG A 119 -8.64 -6.29 19.37
N TRP A 120 -8.43 -6.48 18.07
CA TRP A 120 -8.45 -7.80 17.43
C TRP A 120 -7.08 -8.47 17.39
N VAL A 121 -6.02 -7.67 17.35
CA VAL A 121 -4.63 -8.12 17.32
C VAL A 121 -3.89 -7.41 18.45
N PRO A 122 -4.03 -7.87 19.70
CA PRO A 122 -3.31 -7.30 20.83
C PRO A 122 -1.80 -7.44 20.56
N GLY A 123 -1.08 -6.33 20.65
CA GLY A 123 0.35 -6.28 20.34
C GLY A 123 1.13 -7.33 21.13
N GLY A 124 1.97 -8.08 20.42
CA GLY A 124 2.97 -8.95 21.06
C GLY A 124 3.94 -8.11 21.92
N THR A 125 4.63 -8.77 22.85
CA THR A 125 5.70 -8.11 23.61
C THR A 125 6.80 -7.65 22.65
N ASP A 126 7.06 -6.34 22.61
CA ASP A 126 8.10 -5.73 21.78
C ASP A 126 9.47 -6.28 22.20
N THR A 127 9.97 -7.27 21.46
CA THR A 127 11.26 -7.94 21.72
C THR A 127 12.39 -7.39 20.84
N GLY A 128 12.15 -6.26 20.16
CA GLY A 128 13.07 -5.68 19.21
C GLY A 128 13.07 -6.37 17.83
N PRO A 129 13.99 -6.00 16.93
CA PRO A 129 14.02 -6.50 15.56
C PRO A 129 14.39 -7.99 15.52
N GLN A 130 13.41 -8.88 15.57
CA GLN A 130 13.64 -10.30 15.29
C GLN A 130 13.70 -10.54 13.77
N PRO A 131 14.61 -11.41 13.31
CA PRO A 131 14.61 -11.81 11.91
C PRO A 131 13.32 -12.58 11.59
N LEU A 132 12.54 -12.04 10.66
CA LEU A 132 11.33 -12.68 10.13
C LEU A 132 11.63 -14.14 9.72
N THR A 133 10.76 -15.06 10.08
CA THR A 133 10.80 -16.42 9.55
C THR A 133 10.20 -16.47 8.14
N ALA A 134 10.58 -17.46 7.34
CA ALA A 134 10.02 -17.63 5.99
C ALA A 134 8.48 -17.80 6.01
N LYS A 135 7.95 -18.50 7.03
CA LYS A 135 6.51 -18.67 7.23
C LYS A 135 5.81 -17.33 7.46
N GLN A 136 6.36 -16.47 8.34
CA GLN A 136 5.80 -15.14 8.60
C GLN A 136 5.85 -14.26 7.35
N ALA A 137 6.94 -14.31 6.59
CA ALA A 137 7.06 -13.56 5.34
C ALA A 137 5.95 -13.93 4.33
N VAL A 138 5.69 -15.22 4.12
CA VAL A 138 4.59 -15.68 3.24
C VAL A 138 3.24 -15.22 3.75
N ILE A 139 2.99 -15.30 5.06
CA ILE A 139 1.70 -14.86 5.64
C ILE A 139 1.49 -13.36 5.42
N ILE A 140 2.52 -12.53 5.67
CA ILE A 140 2.46 -11.09 5.36
C ILE A 140 2.18 -10.87 3.87
N GLY A 141 2.80 -11.65 2.98
CA GLY A 141 2.51 -11.62 1.55
C GLY A 141 1.05 -11.95 1.21
N CYS A 142 0.45 -12.94 1.88
CA CYS A 142 -0.97 -13.26 1.72
C CYS A 142 -1.87 -12.11 2.17
N TYR A 143 -1.54 -11.44 3.28
CA TYR A 143 -2.24 -10.22 3.69
C TYR A 143 -2.08 -9.11 2.66
N GLN A 144 -0.90 -8.96 2.05
CA GLN A 144 -0.66 -7.96 1.00
C GLN A 144 -1.58 -8.16 -0.22
N CYS A 145 -2.05 -9.38 -0.49
CA CYS A 145 -3.04 -9.61 -1.54
C CYS A 145 -4.36 -8.86 -1.31
N LEU A 146 -4.72 -8.56 -0.06
CA LEU A 146 -5.91 -7.74 0.25
C LEU A 146 -5.78 -6.33 -0.32
N ALA A 147 -4.56 -5.81 -0.45
CA ALA A 147 -4.29 -4.50 -1.03
C ALA A 147 -4.51 -4.43 -2.54
N MET A 148 -4.80 -5.56 -3.20
CA MET A 148 -5.23 -5.57 -4.60
C MET A 148 -6.64 -5.03 -4.77
N VAL A 149 -7.45 -5.02 -3.71
CA VAL A 149 -8.75 -4.38 -3.73
C VAL A 149 -8.54 -2.86 -3.65
N PRO A 150 -8.90 -2.10 -4.70
CA PRO A 150 -8.68 -0.65 -4.73
C PRO A 150 -9.35 0.05 -3.55
N GLY A 151 -8.62 0.95 -2.89
CA GLY A 151 -9.04 1.61 -1.65
C GLY A 151 -8.58 0.91 -0.37
N VAL A 152 -8.14 -0.35 -0.42
CA VAL A 152 -7.43 -0.99 0.69
C VAL A 152 -5.99 -0.49 0.72
N SER A 153 -5.51 -0.07 1.88
CA SER A 153 -4.12 0.38 2.03
C SER A 153 -3.15 -0.80 2.07
N ARG A 154 -2.13 -0.79 1.20
CA ARG A 154 -1.04 -1.78 1.21
C ARG A 154 -0.30 -1.79 2.53
N SER A 155 0.01 -0.61 3.08
CA SER A 155 0.70 -0.49 4.37
C SER A 155 -0.17 -1.02 5.50
N ALA A 156 -1.49 -0.74 5.51
CA ALA A 156 -2.38 -1.32 6.51
C ALA A 156 -2.41 -2.85 6.43
N ALA A 157 -2.59 -3.41 5.23
CA ALA A 157 -2.65 -4.85 5.03
C ALA A 157 -1.38 -5.56 5.54
N THR A 158 -0.19 -5.06 5.21
CA THR A 158 1.07 -5.67 5.64
C THR A 158 1.38 -5.44 7.12
N ILE A 159 1.02 -4.27 7.69
CA ILE A 159 1.13 -4.01 9.14
C ILE A 159 0.24 -4.98 9.91
N ILE A 160 -1.03 -5.13 9.52
CA ILE A 160 -1.97 -6.07 10.13
C ILE A 160 -1.43 -7.51 10.02
N GLY A 161 -0.97 -7.88 8.82
CA GLY A 161 -0.33 -9.17 8.60
C GLY A 161 0.84 -9.40 9.55
N GLY A 162 1.74 -8.42 9.70
CA GLY A 162 2.87 -8.47 10.62
C GLY A 162 2.45 -8.61 12.09
N MET A 163 1.50 -7.79 12.56
CA MET A 163 1.01 -7.83 13.95
C MET A 163 0.39 -9.19 14.31
N THR A 164 -0.23 -9.89 13.35
CA THR A 164 -0.81 -11.23 13.60
C THR A 164 0.25 -12.31 13.77
N GLN A 165 1.51 -12.03 13.45
CA GLN A 165 2.62 -12.97 13.52
C GLN A 165 3.40 -12.94 14.84
N GLY A 166 2.97 -12.13 15.81
CA GLY A 166 3.63 -11.91 17.10
C GLY A 166 4.69 -10.82 17.05
#